data_AF-A0AAD8PQK8-F1
#
_entry.id   AF-A0AAD8PQK8-F1
#
_cell.length_a   1.000
_cell.length_b   1.000
_cell.length_c   1.000
_cell.angle_alpha   90.00
_cell.angle_beta   90.00
_cell.angle_gamma   90.00
#
_symmetry.space_group_name_H-M   'P 1'
#
loop_
_entity.id
_entity.type
_entity.pdbx_description
1 polymer ?
#
loop_
_entity_poly.entity_id
_entity_poly.type
_entity_poly.pdbx_seq_one_letter_code
_entity_poly.pdbx_strand_id
1 'polypeptide(L)'
;SASQISNAVTSWRQDTGKVTNFLNTATTYTGSEYTKQATIALNAELDELNHKKVLDTALKGMQTVSQANAVLDTQGTFQQVVDVLRSMVANGPANARKDVDTINKNRCVNVLPNIDKYFAAAGSPDLHAFRPTGC
;
A
#
# COMPACT_ATOMS: atom_id res chain seq x y z
N SER A 1 6.26 -17.31 13.63
CA SER A 1 7.40 -18.11 13.14
C SER A 1 8.11 -17.37 12.00
N ALA A 2 9.33 -17.78 11.63
CA ALA A 2 10.01 -17.23 10.45
C ALA A 2 9.20 -17.39 9.16
N SER A 3 8.46 -18.50 8.99
CA SER A 3 7.57 -18.72 7.86
C SER A 3 6.41 -17.70 7.80
N GLN A 4 5.81 -17.35 8.94
CA GLN A 4 4.76 -16.33 8.98
C GLN A 4 5.28 -14.94 8.59
N ILE A 5 6.50 -14.59 9.04
CA ILE A 5 7.15 -13.33 8.68
C ILE A 5 7.43 -13.27 7.18
N SER A 6 8.06 -14.30 6.62
CA SER A 6 8.37 -14.38 5.19
C SER A 6 7.11 -14.33 4.31
N ASN A 7 6.04 -15.01 4.75
CA ASN A 7 4.76 -14.98 4.04
C ASN A 7 4.14 -13.58 4.09
N ALA A 8 4.12 -12.93 5.26
CA ALA A 8 3.59 -11.57 5.39
C ALA A 8 4.35 -10.56 4.52
N VAL A 9 5.69 -10.64 4.49
CA VAL A 9 6.52 -9.80 3.60
C VAL A 9 6.18 -10.02 2.13
N THR A 10 6.12 -11.28 1.69
CA THR A 10 5.86 -11.64 0.29
C THR A 10 4.45 -11.21 -0.14
N SER A 11 3.44 -11.47 0.68
CA SER A 11 2.05 -11.08 0.39
C SER A 11 1.87 -9.57 0.41
N TRP A 12 2.45 -8.86 1.39
CA TRP A 12 2.42 -7.39 1.40
C TRP A 12 3.04 -6.82 0.13
N ARG A 13 4.19 -7.33 -0.31
CA ARG A 13 4.77 -6.90 -1.58
C ARG A 13 3.84 -7.15 -2.76
N GLN A 14 3.17 -8.29 -2.83
CA GLN A 14 2.22 -8.58 -3.91
C GLN A 14 1.05 -7.58 -3.93
N ASP A 15 0.53 -7.20 -2.76
CA ASP A 15 -0.56 -6.23 -2.66
C ASP A 15 -0.13 -4.82 -3.09
N THR A 16 1.10 -4.40 -2.75
CA THR A 16 1.65 -3.14 -3.28
C THR A 16 1.71 -3.15 -4.81
N GLY A 17 1.90 -4.32 -5.41
CA GLY A 17 1.88 -4.54 -6.86
C GLY A 17 0.49 -4.38 -7.47
N LYS A 18 -0.56 -4.88 -6.81
CA LYS A 18 -1.96 -4.71 -7.25
C LYS A 18 -2.37 -3.24 -7.21
N VAL A 19 -2.06 -2.55 -6.11
CA VAL A 19 -2.33 -1.10 -5.97
C VAL A 19 -1.56 -0.32 -7.02
N THR A 20 -0.26 -0.59 -7.18
CA THR A 20 0.60 0.01 -8.21
C THR A 20 0.06 -0.18 -9.63
N ASN A 21 -0.34 -1.39 -9.98
CA ASN A 21 -0.87 -1.69 -11.31
C ASN A 21 -2.12 -0.86 -11.60
N PHE A 22 -3.06 -0.79 -10.64
CA PHE A 22 -4.23 0.06 -10.78
C PHE A 22 -3.86 1.54 -10.92
N LEU A 23 -2.97 2.07 -10.08
CA LEU A 23 -2.56 3.47 -10.15
C LEU A 23 -1.93 3.85 -11.50
N ASN A 24 -1.21 2.91 -12.12
CA ASN A 24 -0.60 3.11 -13.44
C ASN A 24 -1.63 3.11 -14.59
N THR A 25 -2.76 2.44 -14.43
CA THR A 25 -3.75 2.25 -15.51
C THR A 25 -5.12 2.87 -15.23
N ALA A 26 -5.35 3.45 -14.06
CA ALA A 26 -6.68 3.92 -13.63
C ALA A 26 -7.36 4.85 -14.64
N THR A 27 -6.59 5.74 -15.30
CA THR A 27 -7.14 6.69 -16.28
C THR A 27 -7.52 6.06 -17.62
N THR A 28 -7.20 4.79 -17.86
CA THR A 28 -7.59 4.07 -19.08
C THR A 28 -8.89 3.29 -18.92
N TYR A 29 -9.35 3.06 -17.69
CA TYR A 29 -10.59 2.34 -17.44
C TYR A 29 -11.80 3.27 -17.43
N THR A 30 -12.95 2.73 -17.80
CA THR A 30 -14.23 3.45 -17.81
C THR A 30 -15.33 2.58 -17.23
N GLY A 31 -16.41 3.20 -16.74
CA GLY A 31 -17.62 2.49 -16.29
C GLY A 31 -17.33 1.44 -15.21
N SER A 32 -17.96 0.27 -15.34
CA SER A 32 -17.87 -0.81 -14.36
C SER A 32 -16.46 -1.42 -14.23
N GLU A 33 -15.66 -1.41 -15.29
CA GLU A 33 -14.29 -1.93 -15.22
C GLU A 33 -13.41 -1.05 -14.33
N TYR A 34 -13.58 0.28 -14.38
CA TYR A 34 -12.89 1.17 -13.45
C TYR A 34 -13.23 0.84 -12.00
N THR A 35 -14.53 0.75 -11.67
CA THR A 35 -14.98 0.45 -10.30
C THR A 35 -14.47 -0.91 -9.82
N LYS A 36 -14.45 -1.92 -10.70
CA LYS A 36 -13.90 -3.24 -10.40
C LYS A 36 -12.40 -3.18 -10.08
N GLN A 37 -11.60 -2.51 -10.91
CA GLN A 37 -10.16 -2.40 -10.70
C GLN A 37 -9.83 -1.56 -9.46
N ALA A 38 -10.58 -0.48 -9.22
CA ALA A 38 -10.49 0.32 -8.00
C ALA A 38 -10.82 -0.52 -6.74
N THR A 39 -11.81 -1.40 -6.82
CA THR A 39 -12.18 -2.31 -5.72
C THR A 39 -11.08 -3.33 -5.44
N ILE A 40 -10.43 -3.87 -6.48
CA ILE A 40 -9.28 -4.77 -6.32
C ILE A 40 -8.13 -4.05 -5.62
N ALA A 41 -7.82 -2.82 -6.04
CA ALA A 41 -6.79 -2.01 -5.40
C ALA A 41 -7.13 -1.67 -3.94
N LEU A 42 -8.39 -1.30 -3.66
CA LEU A 42 -8.84 -1.04 -2.29
C LEU A 42 -8.69 -2.28 -1.40
N ASN A 43 -9.10 -3.46 -1.87
CA ASN A 43 -8.96 -4.69 -1.10
C ASN A 43 -7.49 -5.04 -0.85
N ALA A 44 -6.63 -4.87 -1.86
CA ALA A 44 -5.20 -5.03 -1.69
C ALA A 44 -4.64 -4.07 -0.63
N GLU A 45 -5.01 -2.78 -0.66
CA GLU A 45 -4.58 -1.81 0.36
C GLU A 45 -5.04 -2.18 1.78
N LEU A 46 -6.25 -2.72 1.92
CA LEU A 46 -6.75 -3.21 3.20
C LEU A 46 -6.00 -4.47 3.67
N ASP A 47 -5.59 -5.34 2.75
CA ASP A 47 -4.76 -6.51 3.05
C ASP A 47 -3.33 -6.13 3.42
N GLU A 48 -2.78 -5.05 2.85
CA GLU A 48 -1.51 -4.48 3.29
C GLU A 48 -1.53 -4.13 4.79
N LEU A 49 -2.65 -3.59 5.32
CA LEU A 49 -2.82 -3.34 6.76
C LEU A 49 -2.84 -4.63 7.60
N ASN A 50 -3.35 -5.73 7.05
CA ASN A 50 -3.34 -7.02 7.74
C ASN A 50 -1.91 -7.57 7.83
N HIS A 51 -1.13 -7.48 6.75
CA HIS A 51 0.28 -7.87 6.76
C HIS A 51 1.12 -7.00 7.68
N LYS A 52 0.84 -5.70 7.71
CA LYS A 52 1.43 -4.77 8.69
C LYS A 52 1.22 -5.24 10.12
N LYS A 53 -0.02 -5.55 10.52
CA LYS A 53 -0.34 -6.01 11.88
C LYS A 53 0.42 -7.29 12.27
N VAL A 54 0.58 -8.21 11.32
CA VAL A 54 1.37 -9.44 11.53
C VAL A 54 2.82 -9.09 11.81
N LEU A 55 3.43 -8.20 11.01
CA LEU A 55 4.82 -7.80 11.20
C LEU A 55 5.03 -6.91 12.42
N ASP A 56 4.06 -6.04 12.77
CA ASP A 56 4.07 -5.25 14.01
C ASP A 56 4.19 -6.15 15.25
N THR A 57 3.44 -7.24 15.25
CA THR A 57 3.46 -8.23 16.34
C THR A 57 4.79 -8.99 16.36
N ALA A 58 5.25 -9.44 15.20
CA ALA A 58 6.44 -10.28 15.08
C ALA A 58 7.76 -9.52 15.34
N LEU A 59 7.81 -8.23 15.01
CA LEU A 59 9.00 -7.38 15.10
C LEU A 59 8.90 -6.36 16.24
N LYS A 60 8.03 -6.61 17.21
CA LYS A 60 7.77 -5.72 18.35
C LYS A 60 9.09 -5.37 19.07
N GLY A 61 9.27 -4.08 19.33
CA GLY A 61 10.46 -3.56 20.03
C GLY A 61 11.59 -3.11 19.11
N MET A 62 11.54 -3.41 17.80
CA MET A 62 12.51 -2.87 16.85
C MET A 62 12.25 -1.39 16.57
N GLN A 63 13.26 -0.55 16.79
CA GLN A 63 13.15 0.90 16.63
C GLN A 63 12.74 1.29 15.20
N THR A 64 13.32 0.64 14.18
CA THR A 64 13.01 0.87 12.76
C THR A 64 11.53 0.64 12.45
N VAL A 65 10.94 -0.43 13.02
CA VAL A 65 9.52 -0.76 12.84
C VAL A 65 8.64 0.26 13.54
N SER A 66 8.99 0.66 14.77
CA SER A 66 8.26 1.70 15.51
C SER A 66 8.23 3.04 14.76
N GLN A 67 9.35 3.45 14.18
CA GLN A 67 9.45 4.68 13.38
C GLN A 67 8.64 4.59 12.08
N ALA A 68 8.73 3.47 11.37
CA ALA A 68 7.93 3.23 10.17
C ALA A 68 6.44 3.24 10.49
N ASN A 69 6.03 2.54 11.57
CA ASN A 69 4.66 2.51 12.05
C ASN A 69 4.09 3.89 12.37
N ALA A 70 4.89 4.76 13.00
CA ALA A 70 4.45 6.11 13.33
C ALA A 70 4.07 6.93 12.09
N VAL A 71 4.77 6.74 10.96
CA VAL A 71 4.42 7.39 9.69
C VAL A 71 3.18 6.74 9.07
N LEU A 72 3.15 5.40 9.01
CA LEU A 72 2.08 4.67 8.35
C LEU A 72 0.73 4.85 9.06
N ASP A 73 0.70 4.63 10.37
CA ASP A 73 -0.53 4.54 11.16
C ASP A 73 -0.82 5.86 11.89
N THR A 74 0.12 6.34 12.71
CA THR A 74 -0.11 7.49 13.59
C THR A 74 -0.26 8.82 12.84
N GLN A 75 0.48 9.00 11.74
CA GLN A 75 0.35 10.18 10.87
C GLN A 75 -0.76 10.03 9.81
N GLY A 76 -1.47 8.90 9.79
CA GLY A 76 -2.62 8.67 8.91
C GLY A 76 -2.29 8.48 7.43
N THR A 77 -1.02 8.23 7.07
CA THR A 77 -0.61 8.12 5.65
C THR A 77 -1.22 6.90 4.98
N PHE A 78 -1.36 5.76 5.67
CA PHE A 78 -2.08 4.60 5.15
C PHE A 78 -3.58 4.88 4.97
N GLN A 79 -4.18 5.49 5.99
CA GLN A 79 -5.62 5.77 6.00
C GLN A 79 -6.02 6.70 4.85
N GLN A 80 -5.18 7.69 4.52
CA GLN A 80 -5.41 8.55 3.37
C GLN A 80 -5.53 7.76 2.06
N VAL A 81 -4.66 6.76 1.83
CA VAL A 81 -4.71 5.94 0.61
C VAL A 81 -6.02 5.15 0.56
N VAL A 82 -6.39 4.51 1.68
CA VAL A 82 -7.66 3.77 1.82
C VAL A 82 -8.85 4.68 1.51
N ASP A 83 -8.87 5.90 2.06
CA ASP A 83 -9.99 6.83 1.88
C ASP A 83 -10.11 7.32 0.45
N VAL A 84 -8.98 7.60 -0.22
CA VAL A 84 -9.01 7.98 -1.64
C VAL A 84 -9.44 6.81 -2.52
N LEU A 85 -8.95 5.58 -2.26
CA LEU A 85 -9.40 4.39 -3.01
C LEU A 85 -10.90 4.11 -2.80
N ARG A 86 -11.43 4.29 -1.58
CA ARG A 86 -12.89 4.23 -1.31
C ARG A 86 -13.65 5.29 -2.11
N SER A 87 -13.15 6.52 -2.17
CA SER A 87 -13.71 7.58 -3.00
C SER A 87 -13.71 7.19 -4.49
N MET A 88 -12.61 6.61 -5.00
CA MET A 88 -12.53 6.15 -6.39
C MET A 88 -13.56 5.06 -6.68
N VAL A 89 -13.75 4.09 -5.77
CA VAL A 89 -14.80 3.06 -5.91
C VAL A 89 -16.20 3.68 -5.94
N ALA A 90 -16.48 4.63 -5.05
CA ALA A 90 -17.80 5.25 -4.93
C ALA A 90 -18.13 6.21 -6.08
N ASN A 91 -17.15 7.01 -6.53
CA ASN A 91 -17.35 8.11 -7.47
C ASN A 91 -17.04 7.73 -8.93
N GLY A 92 -16.40 6.58 -9.18
CA GLY A 92 -16.03 6.14 -10.51
C GLY A 92 -14.90 6.99 -11.14
N PRO A 93 -14.71 6.91 -12.47
CA PRO A 93 -13.50 7.43 -13.13
C PRO A 93 -13.41 8.95 -13.26
N ALA A 94 -14.44 9.70 -12.87
CA ALA A 94 -14.53 11.15 -13.12
C ALA A 94 -13.33 11.94 -12.59
N ASN A 95 -12.76 11.53 -11.45
CA ASN A 95 -11.62 12.18 -10.81
C ASN A 95 -10.33 11.34 -10.85
N ALA A 96 -10.28 10.28 -11.68
CA ALA A 96 -9.24 9.26 -11.63
C ALA A 96 -7.81 9.84 -11.63
N ARG A 97 -7.51 10.81 -12.50
CA ARG A 97 -6.17 11.43 -12.55
C ARG A 97 -5.81 12.11 -11.21
N LYS A 98 -6.71 12.96 -10.70
CA LYS A 98 -6.50 13.71 -9.46
C LYS A 98 -6.32 12.76 -8.26
N ASP A 99 -7.13 11.72 -8.19
CA ASP A 99 -7.09 10.74 -7.11
C ASP A 99 -5.78 9.91 -7.17
N VAL A 100 -5.35 9.49 -8.36
CA VAL A 100 -4.05 8.83 -8.58
C VAL A 100 -2.90 9.73 -8.15
N ASP A 101 -2.88 10.99 -8.57
CA ASP A 101 -1.81 11.93 -8.20
C ASP A 101 -1.76 12.15 -6.68
N THR A 102 -2.94 12.23 -6.04
CA THR A 102 -3.06 12.34 -4.57
C THR A 102 -2.47 11.11 -3.87
N ILE A 103 -2.82 9.91 -4.34
CA ILE A 103 -2.29 8.65 -3.79
C ILE A 103 -0.78 8.57 -4.00
N ASN A 104 -0.28 8.83 -5.22
CA ASN A 104 1.14 8.74 -5.54
C ASN A 104 1.97 9.72 -4.70
N LYS A 105 1.54 10.98 -4.57
CA LYS A 105 2.24 11.99 -3.76
C LYS A 105 2.50 11.51 -2.33
N ASN A 106 1.57 10.75 -1.75
CA ASN A 106 1.72 10.17 -0.42
C ASN A 106 2.48 8.83 -0.45
N ARG A 107 2.07 7.89 -1.32
CA ARG A 107 2.65 6.54 -1.35
C ARG A 107 4.13 6.54 -1.69
N CYS A 108 4.58 7.37 -2.63
CA CYS A 108 5.98 7.40 -3.05
C CYS A 108 6.92 7.84 -1.92
N VAL A 109 6.47 8.76 -1.07
CA VAL A 109 7.32 9.41 -0.05
C VAL A 109 7.14 8.79 1.32
N ASN A 110 5.90 8.48 1.69
CA ASN A 110 5.56 8.05 3.04
C ASN A 110 5.26 6.55 3.12
N VAL A 111 4.39 6.02 2.28
CA VAL A 111 3.91 4.64 2.47
C VAL A 111 4.98 3.62 2.05
N LEU A 112 5.35 3.61 0.77
CA LEU A 112 6.21 2.56 0.20
C LEU A 112 7.61 2.53 0.81
N PRO A 113 8.30 3.66 1.08
CA PRO A 113 9.59 3.63 1.77
C PRO A 113 9.51 3.10 3.21
N ASN A 114 8.40 3.34 3.92
CA ASN A 114 8.23 2.79 5.26
C ASN A 114 7.83 1.31 5.23
N ILE A 115 7.15 0.83 4.19
CA ILE A 115 6.97 -0.62 3.95
C ILE A 115 8.32 -1.31 3.72
N ASP A 116 9.22 -0.72 2.93
CA ASP A 116 10.56 -1.28 2.70
C ASP A 116 11.35 -1.42 4.02
N LYS A 117 11.16 -0.49 4.98
CA LYS A 117 11.75 -0.61 6.33
C LYS A 117 11.24 -1.82 7.10
N TYR A 118 9.95 -2.17 6.94
CA TYR A 118 9.42 -3.42 7.49
C TYR A 118 10.05 -4.64 6.83
N PHE A 119 10.21 -4.64 5.50
CA PHE A 119 10.85 -5.75 4.78
C PHE A 119 12.29 -5.95 5.21
N ALA A 120 13.07 -4.86 5.35
CA ALA A 120 14.42 -4.91 5.87
C ALA A 120 14.47 -5.43 7.31
N ALA A 121 13.61 -4.92 8.20
CA ALA A 121 13.54 -5.39 9.59
C ALA A 121 13.11 -6.87 9.71
N ALA A 122 12.32 -7.36 8.75
CA ALA A 122 11.93 -8.75 8.63
C ALA A 122 13.02 -9.67 8.02
N GLY A 123 14.21 -9.13 7.70
CA GLY A 123 15.33 -9.89 7.14
C GLY A 123 15.34 -9.96 5.61
N SER A 124 14.62 -9.09 4.92
CA SER A 124 14.59 -8.98 3.45
C SER A 124 15.01 -7.59 2.97
N PRO A 125 16.28 -7.17 3.21
CA PRO A 125 16.73 -5.80 2.95
C PRO A 125 16.76 -5.41 1.46
N ASP A 126 16.93 -6.39 0.57
CA ASP A 126 16.95 -6.15 -0.89
C ASP A 126 15.55 -6.18 -1.52
N LEU A 127 14.52 -6.45 -0.72
CA LEU A 127 13.14 -6.51 -1.18
C LEU A 127 12.47 -5.14 -1.02
N HIS A 128 11.92 -4.64 -2.11
CA HIS A 128 11.18 -3.39 -2.14
C HIS A 128 9.72 -3.60 -2.57
N ALA A 129 8.83 -2.81 -1.98
CA ALA A 129 7.46 -2.64 -2.44
C ALA A 129 7.43 -2.18 -3.91
N PHE A 130 6.43 -2.60 -4.66
CA PHE A 130 6.28 -2.12 -6.03
C PHE A 130 5.91 -0.64 -6.05
N ARG A 131 6.54 0.12 -6.95
CA ARG A 131 6.31 1.54 -7.13
C ARG A 131 5.50 1.80 -8.41
N PRO A 132 4.47 2.65 -8.38
CA PRO A 132 3.87 3.18 -9.60
C PRO A 132 4.86 4.03 -10.37
N THR A 133 4.66 4.16 -11.69
CA THR A 133 5.52 4.96 -12.58
C THR A 133 5.49 6.46 -12.26
N GLY A 134 4.47 6.89 -11.50
CA GLY A 134 4.40 8.24 -10.93
C GLY A 134 5.26 8.44 -9.68
N CYS A 135 5.98 7.41 -9.23
CA CYS A 135 7.14 7.49 -8.36
C CYS A 135 8.41 7.34 -9.22
#